data_AF-A0A2I2G703-F1
#
_entry.id   AF-A0A2I2G703-F1
#
_cell.length_a   1.000
_cell.length_b   1.000
_cell.length_c   1.000
_cell.angle_alpha   90.00
_cell.angle_beta   90.00
_cell.angle_gamma   90.00
#
_symmetry.space_group_name_H-M   'P 1'
#
loop_
_entity.id
_entity.type
_entity.pdbx_description
1 polymer ?
#
loop_
_entity_poly.entity_id
_entity_poly.type
_entity_poly.pdbx_seq_one_letter_code
_entity_poly.pdbx_strand_id
1 'polypeptide(L)'
;LFAVGDCLAQQGVERKGLANYDVGRTARMTLYGGAVFGPFATKWFQFLQNRICRDSPLKTLAARVAVDQLFCAPTMIGVFLSSMSILEGSDPREKLRRTYWEALRTNWCIWPILQGVNLYLVPLHYRVLAVNVFNIGWNCFLSLINNAEYDEEAPVA
;
A
#
# COMPACT_ATOMS: atom_id res chain seq x y z
N LEU A 1 -8.39 4.40 -5.22
CA LEU A 1 -7.94 3.34 -4.29
C LEU A 1 -7.41 3.93 -2.99
N PHE A 2 -6.35 4.74 -3.01
CA PHE A 2 -5.82 5.40 -1.80
C PHE A 2 -6.87 6.21 -1.03
N ALA A 3 -7.62 7.09 -1.69
CA ALA A 3 -8.70 7.86 -1.06
C ALA A 3 -9.77 6.97 -0.38
N VAL A 4 -10.15 5.87 -1.03
CA VAL A 4 -11.18 4.95 -0.52
C VAL A 4 -10.65 4.16 0.67
N GLY A 5 -9.40 3.70 0.60
CA GLY A 5 -8.74 3.02 1.72
C GLY A 5 -8.64 3.95 2.94
N ASP A 6 -8.24 5.21 2.73
CA ASP A 6 -8.16 6.20 3.80
C ASP A 6 -9.53 6.53 4.40
N CYS A 7 -10.56 6.70 3.57
CA CYS A 7 -11.92 6.90 4.04
C CYS A 7 -12.40 5.73 4.91
N LEU A 8 -12.09 4.49 4.50
CA LEU A 8 -12.39 3.30 5.29
C LEU A 8 -11.63 3.27 6.62
N ALA A 9 -10.37 3.71 6.64
CA ALA A 9 -9.60 3.84 7.88
C ALA A 9 -10.26 4.83 8.84
N GLN A 10 -10.57 6.04 8.37
CA GLN A 10 -11.10 7.10 9.21
C GLN A 10 -12.54 6.84 9.70
N GLN A 11 -13.41 6.32 8.85
CA GLN A 11 -14.83 6.13 9.17
C GLN A 11 -15.14 4.73 9.69
N GLY A 12 -14.52 3.70 9.10
CA GLY A 12 -14.78 2.30 9.45
C GLY A 12 -14.02 1.85 10.69
N VAL A 13 -12.76 2.25 10.83
CA VAL A 13 -11.87 1.76 11.90
C VAL A 13 -11.74 2.80 13.02
N GLU A 14 -11.29 4.01 12.72
CA GLU A 14 -11.10 5.08 13.70
C GLU A 14 -12.43 5.71 14.17
N ARG A 15 -13.51 5.51 13.40
CA ARG A 15 -14.87 6.01 13.71
C ARG A 15 -14.91 7.50 14.04
N LYS A 16 -14.12 8.32 13.34
CA LYS A 16 -14.02 9.78 13.56
C LYS A 16 -15.36 10.51 13.39
N GLY A 17 -16.27 9.94 12.61
CA GLY A 17 -17.51 10.60 12.20
C GLY A 17 -17.27 11.64 11.10
N LEU A 18 -18.35 12.13 10.49
CA LEU A 18 -18.26 13.07 9.37
C LEU A 18 -17.69 14.43 9.76
N ALA A 19 -17.94 14.88 11.00
CA ALA A 19 -17.48 16.18 11.49
C ALA A 19 -15.96 16.24 11.71
N ASN A 20 -15.32 15.13 12.08
CA ASN A 20 -13.87 15.06 12.35
C ASN A 20 -13.10 14.37 11.22
N TYR A 21 -13.68 14.31 10.01
CA TYR A 21 -13.01 13.71 8.88
C TYR A 21 -11.79 14.54 8.46
N ASP A 22 -10.63 13.92 8.44
CA ASP A 22 -9.37 14.54 8.01
C ASP A 22 -9.25 14.48 6.49
N VAL A 23 -9.74 15.53 5.84
CA VAL A 23 -9.62 15.74 4.39
C VAL A 23 -8.16 15.88 3.97
N GLY A 24 -7.30 16.47 4.83
CA GLY A 24 -5.89 16.67 4.55
C GLY A 24 -5.15 15.35 4.39
N ARG A 25 -5.39 14.39 5.29
CA ARG A 25 -4.88 13.02 5.21
C ARG A 25 -5.31 12.32 3.92
N THR A 26 -6.60 12.36 3.59
CA THR A 26 -7.09 11.78 2.34
C THR A 26 -6.46 12.43 1.12
N ALA A 27 -6.30 13.75 1.13
CA ALA A 27 -5.68 14.50 0.05
C ALA A 27 -4.21 14.09 -0.14
N ARG A 28 -3.41 13.98 0.94
CA ARG A 28 -2.02 13.50 0.89
C ARG A 28 -1.92 12.10 0.29
N MET A 29 -2.74 11.16 0.76
CA MET A 29 -2.76 9.79 0.23
C MET A 29 -3.19 9.74 -1.24
N THR A 30 -4.16 10.57 -1.63
CA THR A 30 -4.62 10.67 -3.02
C THR A 30 -3.53 11.26 -3.92
N LEU A 31 -2.86 12.31 -3.46
CA LEU A 31 -1.75 12.95 -4.18
C LEU A 31 -0.62 11.96 -4.40
N TYR A 32 -0.21 11.22 -3.37
CA TYR A 32 0.80 10.17 -3.50
C TYR A 32 0.36 9.09 -4.50
N GLY A 33 -0.87 8.59 -4.37
CA GLY A 33 -1.42 7.56 -5.25
C GLY A 33 -1.44 7.97 -6.72
N GLY A 34 -1.84 9.21 -6.99
CA GLY A 34 -1.98 9.74 -8.35
C GLY A 34 -0.67 10.23 -8.96
N ALA A 35 0.15 10.98 -8.22
CA ALA A 35 1.32 11.65 -8.75
C ALA A 35 2.61 10.79 -8.66
N VAL A 36 2.70 9.90 -7.68
CA VAL A 36 3.91 9.09 -7.44
C VAL A 36 3.66 7.64 -7.82
N PHE A 37 2.73 6.98 -7.14
CA PHE A 37 2.54 5.54 -7.28
C PHE A 37 1.96 5.15 -8.65
N GLY A 38 0.95 5.85 -9.15
CA GLY A 38 0.29 5.53 -10.43
C GLY A 38 1.24 5.49 -11.64
N PRO A 39 2.01 6.57 -11.91
CA PRO A 39 2.98 6.60 -12.99
C PRO A 39 4.08 5.53 -12.83
N PHE A 40 4.60 5.37 -11.61
CA PHE A 40 5.61 4.36 -11.30
C PHE A 40 5.10 2.95 -11.54
N ALA A 41 3.93 2.59 -11.00
CA ALA A 41 3.34 1.26 -11.11
C ALA A 41 3.12 0.87 -12.57
N THR A 42 2.67 1.82 -13.40
CA THR A 42 2.49 1.59 -14.85
C THR A 42 3.81 1.19 -15.52
N LYS A 43 4.89 1.91 -15.25
CA LYS A 43 6.21 1.61 -15.81
C LYS A 43 6.80 0.33 -15.23
N TRP A 44 6.61 0.08 -13.95
CA TRP A 44 7.08 -1.14 -13.28
C TRP A 44 6.43 -2.39 -13.85
N PHE A 45 5.10 -2.39 -14.03
CA PHE A 45 4.42 -3.54 -14.63
C PHE A 45 4.83 -3.77 -16.08
N GLN A 46 5.04 -2.71 -16.88
CA GLN A 46 5.61 -2.82 -18.22
C GLN A 46 7.01 -3.45 -18.19
N PHE A 47 7.86 -3.03 -17.25
CA PHE A 47 9.19 -3.62 -17.06
C PHE A 47 9.11 -5.11 -16.74
N LEU A 48 8.30 -5.50 -15.76
CA LEU A 48 8.13 -6.91 -15.39
C LEU A 48 7.61 -7.75 -16.56
N GLN A 49 6.66 -7.22 -17.33
CA GLN A 49 6.10 -7.92 -18.49
C GLN A 49 7.14 -8.11 -19.60
N ASN A 50 7.95 -7.10 -19.88
CA ASN A 50 8.87 -7.10 -21.01
C ASN A 50 10.23 -7.74 -20.70
N ARG A 51 10.65 -7.76 -19.42
CA ARG A 51 12.00 -8.16 -19.02
C ARG A 51 12.04 -9.46 -18.23
N ILE A 52 10.94 -9.84 -17.58
CA ILE A 52 10.85 -11.09 -16.82
C ILE A 52 9.94 -12.06 -17.57
N CYS A 53 10.55 -12.88 -18.41
CA CYS A 53 9.93 -13.98 -19.12
C CYS A 53 10.75 -15.25 -18.89
N ARG A 54 10.06 -16.36 -18.57
CA ARG A 54 10.66 -17.67 -18.34
C ARG A 54 10.01 -18.69 -19.28
N ASP A 55 10.66 -19.83 -19.37
CA ASP A 55 10.30 -21.04 -20.12
C ASP A 55 8.91 -21.63 -19.77
N SER A 56 8.30 -21.21 -18.66
CA SER A 56 6.93 -21.61 -18.28
C SER A 56 6.11 -20.40 -17.79
N PRO A 57 4.79 -20.35 -18.05
CA PRO A 57 3.90 -19.32 -17.51
C PRO A 57 3.93 -19.24 -15.98
N LEU A 58 3.97 -20.39 -15.29
CA LEU A 58 4.00 -20.44 -13.82
C LEU A 58 5.35 -19.91 -13.29
N LYS A 59 6.46 -20.32 -13.90
CA LYS A 59 7.80 -19.80 -13.56
C LYS A 59 7.91 -18.30 -13.81
N THR A 60 7.32 -17.82 -14.91
CA THR A 60 7.27 -16.39 -15.25
C THR A 60 6.51 -15.60 -14.19
N LEU A 61 5.33 -16.09 -13.80
CA LEU A 61 4.52 -15.47 -12.76
C LEU A 61 5.25 -15.44 -11.41
N ALA A 62 5.80 -16.58 -10.98
CA ALA A 62 6.54 -16.69 -9.73
C ALA A 62 7.76 -15.74 -9.72
N ALA A 63 8.51 -15.66 -10.82
CA ALA A 63 9.64 -14.74 -10.94
C ALA A 63 9.21 -13.27 -10.88
N ARG A 64 8.12 -12.90 -11.54
CA ARG A 64 7.58 -11.52 -11.49
C ARG A 64 7.14 -11.15 -10.08
N VAL A 65 6.43 -12.04 -9.39
CA VAL A 65 6.00 -11.84 -7.99
C VAL A 65 7.21 -11.73 -7.07
N ALA A 66 8.23 -12.58 -7.23
CA ALA A 66 9.43 -12.51 -6.41
C ALA A 66 10.18 -11.18 -6.61
N VAL A 67 10.36 -10.72 -7.86
CA VAL A 67 11.00 -9.43 -8.13
C VAL A 67 10.18 -8.27 -7.58
N ASP A 68 8.85 -8.32 -7.70
CA ASP A 68 7.97 -7.30 -7.13
C ASP A 68 8.09 -7.24 -5.60
N GLN A 69 7.99 -8.38 -4.92
CA GLN A 69 8.00 -8.43 -3.46
C GLN A 69 9.38 -8.15 -2.84
N LEU A 70 10.47 -8.42 -3.55
CA LEU A 70 11.83 -8.22 -3.05
C LEU A 70 12.42 -6.84 -3.38
N PHE A 71 11.91 -6.15 -4.41
CA PHE A 71 12.47 -4.87 -4.84
C PHE A 71 11.42 -3.75 -4.83
N CYS A 72 10.29 -3.96 -5.50
CA CYS A 72 9.25 -2.94 -5.62
C CYS A 72 8.58 -2.67 -4.28
N ALA A 73 8.09 -3.70 -3.59
CA ALA A 73 7.36 -3.54 -2.34
C ALA A 73 8.20 -2.85 -1.24
N PRO A 74 9.45 -3.27 -0.94
CA PRO A 74 10.30 -2.56 0.02
C PRO A 74 10.50 -1.09 -0.38
N THR A 75 10.81 -0.85 -1.66
CA THR A 75 11.07 0.51 -2.15
C THR A 75 9.83 1.39 -2.04
N MET A 76 8.67 0.92 -2.49
CA MET A 76 7.43 1.70 -2.51
C MET A 76 6.85 1.92 -1.11
N ILE A 77 7.03 0.98 -0.17
CA ILE A 77 6.67 1.23 1.24
C ILE A 77 7.56 2.33 1.82
N GLY A 78 8.88 2.29 1.55
CA GLY A 78 9.79 3.33 2.00
C GLY A 78 9.46 4.70 1.40
N VAL A 79 9.18 4.76 0.10
CA VAL A 79 8.78 5.99 -0.59
C VAL A 79 7.43 6.50 -0.08
N PHE A 80 6.46 5.62 0.19
CA PHE A 80 5.18 5.99 0.78
C PHE A 80 5.37 6.68 2.14
N LEU A 81 6.02 6.00 3.09
CA LEU A 81 6.23 6.52 4.44
C LEU A 81 7.04 7.82 4.43
N SER A 82 8.08 7.90 3.58
CA SER A 82 8.87 9.12 3.44
C SER A 82 8.06 10.27 2.86
N SER A 83 7.25 10.00 1.82
CA SER A 83 6.41 11.02 1.19
C SER A 83 5.34 11.54 2.15
N MET A 84 4.70 10.64 2.90
CA MET A 84 3.71 11.03 3.92
C MET A 84 4.37 11.89 5.00
N SER A 85 5.52 11.47 5.53
CA SER A 85 6.26 12.22 6.54
C SER A 85 6.64 13.63 6.08
N ILE A 86 7.14 13.79 4.85
CA ILE A 86 7.44 15.12 4.27
C ILE A 86 6.18 15.97 4.16
N LEU A 87 5.07 15.40 3.67
CA LEU A 87 3.80 16.10 3.51
C LEU A 87 3.13 16.45 4.85
N GLU A 88 3.46 15.73 5.90
CA GLU A 88 3.00 15.96 7.28
C GLU A 88 3.94 16.88 8.07
N GLY A 89 5.12 17.22 7.51
CA GLY A 89 6.10 18.09 8.15
C GLY A 89 6.96 17.41 9.22
N SER A 90 7.03 16.08 9.22
CA SER A 90 7.83 15.28 10.16
C SER A 90 9.16 14.80 9.53
N ASP A 91 10.05 14.20 10.33
CA ASP A 91 11.31 13.63 9.83
C ASP A 91 11.11 12.23 9.20
N PRO A 92 11.38 12.06 7.89
CA PRO A 92 11.23 10.77 7.22
C PRO A 92 12.10 9.66 7.79
N ARG A 93 13.28 10.00 8.33
CA ARG A 93 14.20 8.99 8.88
C ARG A 93 13.61 8.35 10.12
N GLU A 94 13.03 9.15 11.00
CA GLU A 94 12.36 8.65 12.19
C GLU A 94 11.12 7.82 11.83
N LYS A 95 10.30 8.31 10.88
CA LYS A 95 9.13 7.58 10.38
C LYS A 95 9.49 6.20 9.83
N LEU A 96 10.54 6.14 9.00
CA LEU A 96 11.04 4.87 8.45
C LEU A 96 11.57 3.96 9.54
N ARG A 97 12.35 4.48 10.49
CA ARG A 97 12.94 3.68 11.58
C ARG A 97 11.87 2.95 12.40
N ARG A 98 10.74 3.61 12.64
CA ARG A 98 9.62 3.07 13.44
C ARG A 98 8.70 2.16 12.62
N THR A 99 8.15 2.67 11.53
CA THR A 99 7.01 2.03 10.84
C THR A 99 7.44 1.06 9.72
N TYR A 100 8.61 1.25 9.10
CA TYR A 100 8.95 0.56 7.85
C TYR A 100 8.94 -0.97 7.95
N TRP A 101 9.54 -1.53 9.00
CA TRP A 101 9.65 -2.97 9.16
C TRP A 101 8.33 -3.63 9.54
N GLU A 102 7.45 -2.93 10.24
CA GLU A 102 6.09 -3.40 10.49
C GLU A 102 5.31 -3.47 9.18
N ALA A 103 5.30 -2.37 8.41
CA ALA A 103 4.65 -2.31 7.12
C ALA A 103 5.16 -3.39 6.16
N LEU A 104 6.49 -3.56 6.08
CA LEU A 104 7.13 -4.50 5.15
C LEU A 104 6.86 -5.96 5.52
N ARG A 105 6.95 -6.34 6.80
CA ARG A 105 6.64 -7.70 7.24
C ARG A 105 5.17 -8.04 7.01
N THR A 106 4.28 -7.11 7.34
CA THR A 106 2.84 -7.28 7.09
C THR A 106 2.56 -7.43 5.60
N ASN A 107 3.24 -6.66 4.74
CA ASN A 107 3.17 -6.80 3.29
C ASN A 107 3.56 -8.22 2.85
N TRP A 108 4.73 -8.71 3.28
CA TRP A 108 5.21 -10.04 2.92
C TRP A 108 4.37 -11.20 3.48
N CYS A 109 3.65 -10.99 4.57
CA CYS A 109 2.72 -12.00 5.09
C CYS A 109 1.40 -12.02 4.30
N ILE A 110 0.81 -10.85 4.08
CA ILE A 110 -0.56 -10.75 3.55
C ILE A 110 -0.60 -10.95 2.04
N TRP A 111 0.31 -10.31 1.28
CA TRP A 111 0.22 -10.31 -0.18
C TRP A 111 0.39 -11.68 -0.82
N PRO A 112 1.32 -12.56 -0.38
CA PRO A 112 1.39 -13.91 -0.91
C PRO A 112 0.11 -14.71 -0.69
N ILE A 113 -0.55 -14.56 0.47
CA ILE A 113 -1.82 -15.22 0.77
C ILE A 113 -2.92 -14.70 -0.16
N LEU A 114 -3.07 -13.37 -0.26
CA LEU A 114 -4.08 -12.76 -1.12
C LEU A 114 -3.87 -13.10 -2.60
N GLN A 115 -2.63 -13.12 -3.07
CA GLN A 115 -2.31 -13.53 -4.44
C GLN A 115 -2.54 -15.02 -4.66
N GLY A 116 -2.25 -15.87 -3.66
CA GLY A 116 -2.60 -17.29 -3.71
C GLY A 116 -4.11 -17.50 -3.87
N VAL A 117 -4.91 -16.82 -3.05
CA VAL A 117 -6.38 -16.83 -3.13
C VAL A 117 -6.86 -16.33 -4.48
N ASN A 118 -6.31 -15.21 -4.98
CA ASN A 118 -6.67 -14.64 -6.27
C ASN A 118 -6.38 -15.60 -7.44
N LEU A 119 -5.23 -16.27 -7.42
CA LEU A 119 -4.85 -17.18 -8.49
C LEU A 119 -5.64 -18.50 -8.44
N TYR A 120 -5.98 -18.96 -7.25
CA TYR A 120 -6.69 -20.23 -7.04
C TYR A 120 -8.20 -20.12 -7.24
N LEU A 121 -8.85 -19.10 -6.67
CA LEU A 121 -10.31 -18.97 -6.65
C LEU A 121 -10.87 -18.05 -7.74
N VAL A 122 -10.12 -17.03 -8.17
CA VAL A 122 -10.67 -15.97 -9.03
C VAL A 122 -10.39 -16.26 -10.51
N PRO A 123 -11.43 -16.30 -11.38
CA PRO A 123 -11.28 -16.44 -12.82
C PRO A 123 -10.39 -15.34 -13.41
N LEU A 124 -9.63 -15.67 -14.46
CA LEU A 124 -8.59 -14.81 -15.03
C LEU A 124 -9.03 -13.36 -15.28
N HIS A 125 -10.23 -13.14 -15.83
CA HIS A 125 -10.76 -11.81 -16.16
C HIS A 125 -11.17 -10.97 -14.94
N TYR A 126 -11.40 -11.59 -13.78
CA TYR A 126 -11.75 -10.88 -12.54
C TYR A 126 -10.56 -10.63 -11.61
N ARG A 127 -9.39 -11.22 -11.88
CA ARG A 127 -8.22 -11.14 -10.97
C ARG A 127 -7.74 -9.71 -10.70
N VAL A 128 -7.82 -8.84 -11.70
CA VAL A 128 -7.45 -7.42 -11.54
C VAL A 128 -8.44 -6.71 -10.60
N LEU A 129 -9.73 -7.00 -10.75
CA LEU A 129 -10.77 -6.44 -9.89
C LEU A 129 -10.59 -6.90 -8.44
N ALA A 130 -10.33 -8.20 -8.22
CA ALA A 130 -10.07 -8.74 -6.89
C ALA A 130 -8.84 -8.09 -6.23
N VAL A 131 -7.74 -7.91 -6.97
CA VAL A 131 -6.54 -7.22 -6.46
C VAL A 131 -6.84 -5.76 -6.12
N ASN A 132 -7.69 -5.07 -6.89
CA ASN A 132 -8.11 -3.71 -6.55
C ASN A 132 -8.91 -3.66 -5.23
N VAL A 133 -9.75 -4.66 -4.94
CA VAL A 133 -10.45 -4.78 -3.65
C VAL A 133 -9.46 -4.99 -2.51
N PHE A 134 -8.49 -5.90 -2.68
CA PHE A 134 -7.42 -6.11 -1.70
C PHE A 134 -6.60 -4.85 -1.44
N ASN A 135 -6.33 -4.07 -2.50
CA ASN A 135 -5.65 -2.78 -2.38
C ASN A 135 -6.43 -1.76 -1.53
N ILE A 136 -7.77 -1.81 -1.48
CA ILE A 136 -8.53 -0.92 -0.59
C ILE A 136 -8.19 -1.23 0.87
N GLY A 137 -8.19 -2.52 1.24
CA GLY A 137 -7.81 -2.97 2.58
C GLY A 137 -6.35 -2.63 2.90
N TRP A 138 -5.43 -2.86 1.96
CA TRP A 138 -4.02 -2.50 2.13
C TRP A 138 -3.82 -0.99 2.33
N ASN A 139 -4.50 -0.14 1.55
CA ASN A 139 -4.41 1.31 1.71
C ASN A 139 -5.05 1.80 3.01
N CYS A 140 -6.12 1.14 3.48
CA CYS A 140 -6.67 1.37 4.81
C CYS A 140 -5.64 1.06 5.90
N PHE A 141 -4.98 -0.10 5.82
CA PHE A 141 -3.90 -0.45 6.75
C PHE A 141 -2.73 0.55 6.70
N LEU A 142 -2.23 0.90 5.51
CA LEU A 142 -1.16 1.89 5.35
C LEU A 142 -1.55 3.26 5.93
N SER A 143 -2.80 3.66 5.73
CA SER A 143 -3.35 4.88 6.31
C SER A 143 -3.31 4.82 7.84
N LEU A 144 -3.79 3.73 8.44
CA LEU A 144 -3.80 3.52 9.90
C LEU A 144 -2.39 3.55 10.47
N ILE A 145 -1.45 2.74 9.97
CA ILE A 145 -0.09 2.72 10.54
C ILE A 145 0.67 4.04 10.31
N ASN A 146 0.34 4.77 9.24
CA ASN A 146 0.94 6.08 9.02
C ASN A 146 0.43 7.11 10.03
N ASN A 147 -0.77 6.94 10.58
CA ASN A 147 -1.41 7.93 11.45
C ASN A 147 -1.58 7.48 12.91
N ALA A 148 -1.43 6.19 13.20
CA ALA A 148 -1.47 5.64 14.56
C ALA A 148 -0.36 6.25 15.45
N GLU A 149 0.71 6.78 14.84
CA GLU A 149 1.75 7.52 15.54
C GLU A 149 1.29 8.89 16.09
N TYR A 150 0.12 9.43 15.70
CA TYR A 150 -0.40 10.69 16.27
C TYR A 150 -1.22 10.49 17.55
N ASP A 151 -1.81 9.31 17.74
CA ASP A 151 -2.71 9.03 18.88
C ASP A 151 -1.97 8.53 20.13
N GLU A 152 -0.75 7.98 20.02
CA GLU A 152 0.06 7.59 21.20
C GLU A 152 0.69 8.79 21.95
N GLU A 153 0.75 9.97 21.33
CA GLU A 153 1.28 11.20 21.95
C GLU A 153 0.19 12.16 22.46
N ALA A 154 -1.10 11.84 22.33
CA ALA A 154 -2.17 12.64 22.92
C ALA A 154 -2.25 12.38 24.43
N PRO A 155 -1.94 13.36 25.31
CA PRO A 155 -2.13 13.18 26.74
C PRO A 155 -3.61 12.96 27.01
N VAL A 156 -3.92 11.92 27.78
CA VAL A 156 -5.24 11.71 28.38
C VAL A 156 -5.58 12.97 29.17
N ALA A 157 -6.51 13.76 28.66
CA ALA A 157 -7.05 14.95 29.32
C ALA A 157 -8.01 14.55 30.44
#